data_AF-A0A3D1XQC4-F1
#
_entry.id   AF-A0A3D1XQC4-F1
#
_cell.length_a   1.000
_cell.length_b   1.000
_cell.length_c   1.000
_cell.angle_alpha   90.00
_cell.angle_beta   90.00
_cell.angle_gamma   90.00
#
_symmetry.space_group_name_H-M   'P 1'
#
loop_
_entity.id
_entity.type
_entity.pdbx_description
1 polymer ?
#
loop_
_entity_poly.entity_id
_entity_poly.type
_entity_poly.pdbx_seq_one_letter_code
_entity_poly.pdbx_strand_id
1 'polypeptide(L)'
;MIKRVAILTSFFVIFIFTLISWAQETKRPFYEHPGNYRDEINSLKADFKTRFGYDLIDLEYEWRAWEITKIITAFSKLPDTFLNISGVKGFYHLSQFRGGPEGMPVDDIPAATFPSFQTVYRNSKMAYQVELGNQEPRIEFYSSLFYEDQKELSNIIQHEMAHIYDMFKGYLSFSTEWIKIANFRLLHLPALDAHPGDDYLFATLNDSEELHYAPVSSRQLPTYSRQNPQEDFANSVAAYINYPYFQFSHPKRYKFLKEKVFDGKLYFPEEEVGYKEKVIADYEQALATKDWDKVISISREIARDHRPDIEKELIPRLEGDLSNTPDSVRDVKLALASCYFADPDALKIRKNLIRKKRVSLTVLLENQRCVLVARRSFEKELGLWSMRNIYFYKAKGESYIQFSDPVALTSRARGFNTRYTWRIFNEGSSVHLAEGSFMREGVNPGSVKINLGKTAVGTLNLPVGKPLILELGAQRVHPLEFNRLKSKIAKIRFVIPSGFNYEGHRKTQIKIIYPLRPGFQSLNRP
;
A
#
# COMPACT_ATOMS: atom_id res chain seq x y z
N MET A 1 -32.73 50.60 23.74
CA MET A 1 -31.55 51.43 24.07
C MET A 1 -31.77 52.08 25.44
N ILE A 2 -31.40 51.40 26.53
CA ILE A 2 -31.31 51.98 27.89
C ILE A 2 -30.10 51.33 28.61
N LYS A 3 -29.42 52.17 29.38
CA LYS A 3 -28.11 52.12 30.06
C LYS A 3 -27.89 50.92 31.00
N ARG A 4 -26.73 50.25 30.95
CA ARG A 4 -25.56 50.34 31.88
C ARG A 4 -25.90 50.34 33.39
N VAL A 5 -25.42 49.33 34.12
CA VAL A 5 -24.60 49.47 35.36
C VAL A 5 -23.69 48.25 35.49
N ALA A 6 -22.41 48.50 35.76
CA ALA A 6 -21.40 47.53 36.16
C ALA A 6 -21.18 47.66 37.67
N ILE A 7 -21.01 46.55 38.40
CA ILE A 7 -20.26 46.51 39.67
C ILE A 7 -19.53 45.17 39.76
N LEU A 8 -18.19 45.24 39.79
CA LEU A 8 -17.27 44.21 40.27
C LEU A 8 -17.47 44.01 41.78
N THR A 9 -17.37 42.79 42.30
CA THR A 9 -16.42 42.48 43.40
C THR A 9 -16.30 40.99 43.71
N SER A 10 -15.06 40.64 44.03
CA SER A 10 -14.41 39.38 44.35
C SER A 10 -15.05 38.43 45.38
N PHE A 11 -14.78 37.13 45.17
CA PHE A 11 -14.38 36.10 46.14
C PHE A 11 -14.79 36.26 47.61
N PHE A 12 -15.64 35.32 48.07
CA PHE A 12 -15.53 34.75 49.40
C PHE A 12 -15.96 33.27 49.36
N VAL A 13 -15.06 32.40 49.82
CA VAL A 13 -15.29 30.97 50.09
C VAL A 13 -16.09 30.84 51.37
N ILE A 14 -17.07 29.93 51.45
CA ILE A 14 -17.25 28.96 52.55
C ILE A 14 -18.45 28.03 52.24
N PHE A 15 -18.15 26.74 52.40
CA PHE A 15 -18.98 25.55 52.35
C PHE A 15 -20.13 25.56 53.40
N ILE A 16 -21.28 24.96 53.09
CA ILE A 16 -21.95 23.84 53.82
C ILE A 16 -23.42 23.70 53.37
N PHE A 17 -23.78 22.44 53.12
CA PHE A 17 -25.05 21.87 52.69
C PHE A 17 -26.26 22.15 53.58
N THR A 18 -27.43 22.30 52.96
CA THR A 18 -28.65 21.54 53.31
C THR A 18 -29.55 21.30 52.09
N LEU A 19 -29.60 20.03 51.67
CA LEU A 19 -30.73 19.26 51.12
C LEU A 19 -32.01 20.00 50.69
N ILE A 20 -32.35 19.94 49.39
CA ILE A 20 -33.69 19.56 48.90
C ILE A 20 -33.53 18.62 47.68
N SER A 21 -34.31 17.55 47.74
CA SER A 21 -34.32 16.27 47.04
C SER A 21 -34.62 16.17 45.52
N TRP A 22 -34.46 14.92 45.06
CA TRP A 22 -35.24 14.17 44.05
C TRP A 22 -34.76 14.20 42.60
N ALA A 23 -33.76 13.35 42.31
CA ALA A 23 -33.86 12.42 41.19
C ALA A 23 -33.01 11.18 41.53
N GLN A 24 -33.66 10.11 41.97
CA GLN A 24 -33.05 8.81 42.04
C GLN A 24 -32.87 8.36 40.58
N GLU A 25 -31.69 8.59 40.01
CA GLU A 25 -31.31 7.97 38.74
C GLU A 25 -31.43 6.46 38.94
N THR A 26 -32.39 5.86 38.22
CA THR A 26 -32.46 4.43 38.06
C THR A 26 -31.15 4.01 37.40
N LYS A 27 -30.24 3.43 38.20
CA LYS A 27 -29.06 2.73 37.68
C LYS A 27 -29.57 1.74 36.64
N ARG A 28 -29.32 2.04 35.36
CA ARG A 28 -29.51 1.06 34.29
C ARG A 28 -28.73 -0.18 34.72
N PRO A 29 -29.33 -1.38 34.74
CA PRO A 29 -28.56 -2.58 34.99
C PRO A 29 -27.48 -2.63 33.92
N PHE A 30 -26.21 -2.60 34.34
CA PHE A 30 -25.14 -3.09 33.50
C PHE A 30 -25.53 -4.52 33.15
N TYR A 31 -25.71 -4.81 31.87
CA TYR A 31 -25.79 -6.18 31.40
C TYR A 31 -24.39 -6.80 31.59
N GLU A 32 -24.06 -7.18 32.83
CA GLU A 32 -23.01 -8.15 33.07
C GLU A 32 -23.55 -9.50 32.57
N HIS A 33 -23.20 -9.85 31.34
CA HIS A 33 -23.35 -11.22 30.89
C HIS A 33 -22.48 -12.09 31.81
N PRO A 34 -23.01 -13.16 32.43
CA PRO A 34 -22.29 -14.00 33.40
C PRO A 34 -21.25 -14.94 32.76
N GLY A 35 -20.63 -14.51 31.65
CA GLY A 35 -19.57 -15.24 30.97
C GLY A 35 -18.21 -14.90 31.58
N ASN A 36 -17.37 -15.91 31.80
CA ASN A 36 -15.98 -15.71 32.21
C ASN A 36 -15.11 -15.34 31.00
N TYR A 37 -15.40 -14.17 30.42
CA TYR A 37 -14.73 -13.69 29.20
C TYR A 37 -13.22 -13.52 29.40
N ARG A 38 -12.79 -13.20 30.62
CA ARG A 38 -11.36 -13.01 30.90
C ARG A 38 -10.61 -14.34 30.84
N ASP A 39 -11.16 -15.42 31.39
CA ASP A 39 -10.55 -16.74 31.30
C ASP A 39 -10.58 -17.29 29.88
N GLU A 40 -11.66 -17.02 29.12
CA GLU A 40 -11.71 -17.34 27.69
C GLU A 40 -10.58 -16.62 26.92
N ILE A 41 -10.43 -15.31 27.10
CA ILE A 41 -9.36 -14.53 26.46
C ILE A 41 -7.98 -15.06 26.87
N ASN A 42 -7.74 -15.28 28.17
CA ASN A 42 -6.47 -15.80 28.66
C ASN A 42 -6.15 -17.19 28.08
N SER A 43 -7.15 -18.07 27.99
CA SER A 43 -7.03 -19.39 27.36
C SER A 43 -6.68 -19.28 25.88
N LEU A 44 -7.36 -18.41 25.13
CA LEU A 44 -7.09 -18.17 23.71
C LEU A 44 -5.69 -17.57 23.48
N LYS A 45 -5.23 -16.66 24.35
CA LYS A 45 -3.86 -16.12 24.29
C LYS A 45 -2.81 -17.19 24.59
N ALA A 46 -3.05 -18.03 25.58
CA ALA A 46 -2.15 -19.13 25.93
C ALA A 46 -2.09 -20.17 24.80
N ASP A 47 -3.23 -20.50 24.20
CA ASP A 47 -3.31 -21.37 23.01
C ASP A 47 -2.56 -20.75 21.82
N PHE A 48 -2.77 -19.46 21.53
CA PHE A 48 -2.04 -18.74 20.48
C PHE A 48 -0.53 -18.79 20.69
N LYS A 49 -0.05 -18.51 21.92
CA LYS A 49 1.36 -18.61 22.28
C LYS A 49 1.89 -20.03 22.09
N THR A 50 1.15 -21.03 22.53
CA THR A 50 1.55 -22.44 22.43
C THR A 50 1.66 -22.89 20.98
N ARG A 51 0.73 -22.46 20.11
CA ARG A 51 0.70 -22.83 18.69
C ARG A 51 1.75 -22.10 17.85
N PHE A 52 1.93 -20.81 18.08
CA PHE A 52 2.67 -19.94 17.14
C PHE A 52 3.94 -19.33 17.73
N GLY A 53 4.13 -19.38 19.05
CA GLY A 53 5.34 -18.90 19.72
C GLY A 53 5.34 -17.44 20.13
N TYR A 54 4.21 -16.75 19.99
CA TYR A 54 4.13 -15.30 20.15
C TYR A 54 3.10 -14.91 21.20
N ASP A 55 3.41 -13.90 22.01
CA ASP A 55 2.45 -13.33 22.96
C ASP A 55 1.47 -12.38 22.27
N LEU A 56 0.21 -12.38 22.70
CA LEU A 56 -0.78 -11.34 22.37
C LEU A 56 -0.86 -10.34 23.52
N ILE A 57 -0.19 -9.21 23.34
CA ILE A 57 0.07 -8.24 24.39
C ILE A 57 -1.02 -7.16 24.37
N ASP A 58 -1.67 -6.95 25.51
CA ASP A 58 -2.59 -5.83 25.71
C ASP A 58 -1.76 -4.55 25.90
N LEU A 59 -2.07 -3.48 25.16
CA LEU A 59 -1.40 -2.19 25.33
C LEU A 59 -2.39 -1.04 25.54
N GLU A 60 -3.07 -0.59 24.48
CA GLU A 60 -4.15 0.41 24.62
C GLU A 60 -5.52 -0.23 24.78
N TYR A 61 -5.72 -1.38 24.12
CA TYR A 61 -6.94 -2.15 24.18
C TYR A 61 -6.65 -3.58 24.60
N GLU A 62 -7.60 -4.14 25.32
CA GLU A 62 -7.64 -5.58 25.55
C GLU A 62 -8.03 -6.31 24.28
N TRP A 63 -7.40 -7.46 24.05
CA TRP A 63 -7.81 -8.38 23.00
C TRP A 63 -9.21 -8.96 23.25
N ARG A 64 -10.05 -9.00 22.22
CA ARG A 64 -11.35 -9.67 22.29
C ARG A 64 -11.25 -11.11 21.76
N ALA A 65 -12.05 -12.03 22.31
CA ALA A 65 -12.03 -13.45 21.93
C ALA A 65 -12.20 -13.69 20.41
N TRP A 66 -13.10 -12.94 19.77
CA TRP A 66 -13.31 -13.04 18.32
C TRP A 66 -12.14 -12.47 17.50
N GLU A 67 -11.42 -11.45 18.00
CA GLU A 67 -10.22 -10.91 17.34
C GLU A 67 -9.10 -11.94 17.36
N ILE A 68 -8.87 -12.58 18.51
CA ILE A 68 -7.89 -13.66 18.66
C ILE A 68 -8.22 -14.82 17.71
N THR A 69 -9.50 -15.19 17.59
CA THR A 69 -9.95 -16.25 16.67
C THR A 69 -9.64 -15.93 15.20
N LYS A 70 -9.84 -14.66 14.78
CA LYS A 70 -9.47 -14.21 13.43
C LYS A 70 -7.96 -14.29 13.20
N ILE A 71 -7.15 -13.90 14.18
CA ILE A 71 -5.68 -14.00 14.10
C ILE A 71 -5.23 -15.46 14.05
N ILE A 72 -5.75 -16.35 14.92
CA ILE A 72 -5.43 -17.79 14.88
C ILE A 72 -5.66 -18.34 13.47
N THR A 73 -6.79 -17.97 12.85
CA THR A 73 -7.12 -18.39 11.48
C THR A 73 -6.09 -17.88 10.47
N ALA A 74 -5.66 -16.62 10.57
CA ALA A 74 -4.65 -16.05 9.69
C ALA A 74 -3.27 -16.72 9.85
N PHE A 75 -2.84 -16.95 11.09
CA PHE A 75 -1.56 -17.57 11.44
C PHE A 75 -1.50 -19.05 11.09
N SER A 76 -2.62 -19.78 11.16
CA SER A 76 -2.68 -21.21 10.81
C SER A 76 -2.23 -21.52 9.38
N LYS A 77 -2.25 -20.53 8.49
CA LYS A 77 -1.77 -20.66 7.11
C LYS A 77 -0.29 -20.35 6.94
N LEU A 78 0.38 -19.72 7.91
CA LEU A 78 1.81 -19.50 7.84
C LEU A 78 2.57 -20.83 7.92
N PRO A 79 3.72 -20.97 7.26
CA PRO A 79 4.58 -22.14 7.45
C PRO A 79 5.33 -22.03 8.78
N ASP A 80 5.82 -23.17 9.29
CA ASP A 80 6.49 -23.26 10.59
C ASP A 80 7.74 -22.36 10.67
N THR A 81 8.36 -22.04 9.53
CA THR A 81 9.51 -21.13 9.43
C THR A 81 9.20 -19.69 9.86
N PHE A 82 7.92 -19.31 9.96
CA PHE A 82 7.45 -18.00 10.42
C PHE A 82 7.01 -18.02 11.89
N LEU A 83 7.07 -19.17 12.54
CA LEU A 83 6.66 -19.36 13.93
C LEU A 83 7.88 -19.35 14.85
N ASN A 84 7.70 -18.95 16.11
CA ASN A 84 8.76 -18.97 17.14
C ASN A 84 10.06 -18.23 16.73
N ILE A 85 9.99 -17.12 15.99
CA ILE A 85 11.20 -16.36 15.62
C ILE A 85 11.85 -15.78 16.88
N SER A 86 13.03 -16.31 17.22
CA SER A 86 13.81 -15.86 18.37
C SER A 86 14.12 -14.37 18.27
N GLY A 87 13.71 -13.60 19.29
CA GLY A 87 13.91 -12.15 19.35
C GLY A 87 12.62 -11.34 19.14
N VAL A 88 11.54 -11.99 18.69
CA VAL A 88 10.19 -11.40 18.59
C VAL A 88 9.37 -11.87 19.80
N LYS A 89 8.95 -10.93 20.65
CA LYS A 89 8.17 -11.27 21.86
C LYS A 89 6.71 -11.58 21.53
N GLY A 90 6.09 -10.75 20.69
CA GLY A 90 4.66 -10.84 20.46
C GLY A 90 4.10 -9.66 19.66
N PHE A 91 2.78 -9.61 19.62
CA PHE A 91 2.01 -8.64 18.84
C PHE A 91 1.15 -7.79 19.75
N TYR A 92 1.00 -6.52 19.38
CA TYR A 92 0.41 -5.50 20.23
C TYR A 92 -0.92 -5.03 19.65
N HIS A 93 -1.92 -4.82 20.49
CA HIS A 93 -3.21 -4.25 20.09
C HIS A 93 -3.30 -2.77 20.48
N LEU A 94 -3.46 -1.90 19.46
CA LEU A 94 -3.55 -0.45 19.62
C LEU A 94 -4.78 0.12 18.92
N SER A 95 -5.16 1.34 19.30
CA SER A 95 -6.29 2.04 18.67
C SER A 95 -6.02 2.41 17.22
N GLN A 96 -4.88 3.07 16.97
CA GLN A 96 -4.50 3.63 15.68
C GLN A 96 -2.98 3.82 15.60
N PHE A 97 -2.47 3.94 14.37
CA PHE A 97 -1.07 4.26 14.14
C PHE A 97 -0.73 5.68 14.59
N ARG A 98 0.35 5.85 15.35
CA ARG A 98 0.81 7.17 15.86
C ARG A 98 2.12 7.66 15.25
N GLY A 99 2.72 6.91 14.32
CA GLY A 99 4.05 7.18 13.76
C GLY A 99 4.06 7.92 12.41
N GLY A 100 2.93 8.49 11.97
CA GLY A 100 2.82 9.10 10.64
C GLY A 100 3.42 10.52 10.57
N PRO A 101 3.89 10.98 9.39
CA PRO A 101 4.19 12.39 9.18
C PRO A 101 2.99 13.27 9.51
N GLU A 102 3.24 14.42 10.13
CA GLU A 102 2.21 15.38 10.53
C GLU A 102 1.28 15.72 9.34
N GLY A 103 -0.02 15.47 9.50
CA GLY A 103 -1.03 15.73 8.47
C GLY A 103 -1.34 14.59 7.48
N MET A 104 -0.75 13.40 7.63
CA MET A 104 -1.28 12.20 6.95
C MET A 104 -2.43 11.58 7.76
N PRO A 105 -3.56 11.18 7.12
CA PRO A 105 -4.57 10.37 7.79
C PRO A 105 -3.93 9.04 8.20
N VAL A 106 -3.82 8.80 9.50
CA VAL A 106 -3.22 7.58 10.08
C VAL A 106 -4.26 6.55 10.50
N ASP A 107 -5.54 6.94 10.55
CA ASP A 107 -6.67 6.11 11.00
C ASP A 107 -6.88 4.87 10.12
N ASP A 108 -6.43 4.91 8.86
CA ASP A 108 -6.61 3.84 7.87
C ASP A 108 -5.44 2.83 7.82
N ILE A 109 -4.40 2.97 8.65
CA ILE A 109 -3.30 2.00 8.71
C ILE A 109 -3.74 0.81 9.58
N PRO A 110 -3.82 -0.43 9.03
CA PRO A 110 -4.32 -1.59 9.77
C PRO A 110 -3.28 -2.24 10.67
N ALA A 111 -2.00 -2.15 10.30
CA ALA A 111 -0.91 -2.74 11.03
C ALA A 111 0.41 -2.03 10.70
N ALA A 112 1.42 -2.23 11.53
CA ALA A 112 2.78 -1.76 11.28
C ALA A 112 3.83 -2.69 11.90
N THR A 113 4.90 -2.95 11.17
CA THR A 113 6.06 -3.73 11.64
C THR A 113 7.21 -2.81 12.04
N PHE A 114 7.84 -3.11 13.18
CA PHE A 114 8.98 -2.36 13.73
C PHE A 114 10.17 -3.30 14.01
N PRO A 115 11.42 -2.78 14.06
CA PRO A 115 11.83 -1.41 13.72
C PRO A 115 11.77 -1.09 12.22
N SER A 116 11.69 0.19 11.89
CA SER A 116 12.01 0.68 10.55
C SER A 116 13.53 0.61 10.28
N PHE A 117 13.94 0.86 9.04
CA PHE A 117 15.36 0.94 8.66
C PHE A 117 15.63 2.19 7.84
N GLN A 118 16.92 2.49 7.69
CA GLN A 118 17.44 3.51 6.79
C GLN A 118 18.48 2.91 5.84
N THR A 119 18.52 3.42 4.61
CA THR A 119 19.45 2.99 3.57
C THR A 119 20.55 4.03 3.39
N VAL A 120 21.77 3.67 3.77
CA VAL A 120 22.93 4.57 3.75
C VAL A 120 24.01 4.00 2.84
N TYR A 121 24.54 4.83 1.96
CA TYR A 121 25.79 4.55 1.27
C TYR A 121 26.92 5.18 2.06
N ARG A 122 27.82 4.33 2.57
CA ARG A 122 29.02 4.74 3.30
C ARG A 122 30.13 5.05 2.31
N ASN A 123 30.40 6.31 2.06
CA ASN A 123 31.31 6.74 1.01
C ASN A 123 32.76 6.34 1.32
N SER A 124 33.19 6.50 2.58
CA SER A 124 34.51 6.08 3.07
C SER A 124 34.81 4.59 2.88
N LYS A 125 33.76 3.74 2.83
CA LYS A 125 33.87 2.28 2.68
C LYS A 125 33.38 1.79 1.33
N MET A 126 32.88 2.67 0.48
CA MET A 126 32.20 2.36 -0.78
C MET A 126 31.15 1.24 -0.64
N ALA A 127 30.32 1.31 0.41
CA ALA A 127 29.46 0.20 0.81
C ALA A 127 27.99 0.64 1.00
N TYR A 128 27.06 -0.16 0.50
CA TYR A 128 25.63 -0.01 0.77
C TYR A 128 25.27 -0.67 2.09
N GLN A 129 24.55 0.05 2.94
CA GLN A 129 24.09 -0.42 4.24
C GLN A 129 22.60 -0.20 4.41
N VAL A 130 21.91 -1.21 4.93
CA VAL A 130 20.57 -1.08 5.50
C VAL A 130 20.72 -1.16 7.01
N GLU A 131 20.43 -0.06 7.69
CA GLU A 131 20.64 0.07 9.13
C GLU A 131 19.30 0.06 9.85
N LEU A 132 19.13 -0.91 10.74
CA LEU A 132 17.88 -1.08 11.45
C LEU A 132 17.77 -0.12 12.63
N GLY A 133 16.56 0.41 12.81
CA GLY A 133 16.21 1.23 13.94
C GLY A 133 16.40 0.50 15.25
N ASN A 134 16.79 1.26 16.27
CA ASN A 134 17.05 0.75 17.61
C ASN A 134 15.72 0.60 18.39
N GLN A 135 14.78 -0.21 17.90
CA GLN A 135 13.51 -0.51 18.59
C GLN A 135 13.35 -2.02 18.77
N GLU A 136 12.46 -2.43 19.69
CA GLU A 136 12.13 -3.85 19.84
C GLU A 136 11.36 -4.35 18.60
N PRO A 137 11.74 -5.51 18.02
CA PRO A 137 11.01 -6.15 16.93
C PRO A 137 9.59 -6.52 17.37
N ARG A 138 8.60 -6.03 16.62
CA ARG A 138 7.19 -6.28 16.90
C ARG A 138 6.31 -5.97 15.71
N ILE A 139 5.10 -6.51 15.75
CA ILE A 139 3.98 -6.07 14.92
C ILE A 139 2.94 -5.41 15.82
N GLU A 140 2.48 -4.25 15.40
CA GLU A 140 1.35 -3.55 15.97
C GLU A 140 0.12 -3.77 15.07
N PHE A 141 -0.97 -4.24 15.67
CA PHE A 141 -2.27 -4.38 15.01
C PHE A 141 -3.23 -3.31 15.53
N TYR A 142 -3.85 -2.59 14.60
CA TYR A 142 -4.77 -1.49 14.91
C TYR A 142 -6.22 -1.93 14.82
N SER A 143 -7.11 -1.30 15.59
CA SER A 143 -8.52 -1.73 15.67
C SER A 143 -9.22 -1.80 14.31
N SER A 144 -8.84 -0.96 13.34
CA SER A 144 -9.40 -0.97 11.98
C SER A 144 -9.12 -2.27 11.21
N LEU A 145 -8.10 -3.05 11.58
CA LEU A 145 -7.81 -4.36 10.97
C LEU A 145 -8.92 -5.36 11.25
N PHE A 146 -9.47 -5.38 12.46
CA PHE A 146 -10.39 -6.45 12.89
C PHE A 146 -11.80 -6.31 12.29
N TYR A 147 -12.11 -5.17 11.69
CA TYR A 147 -13.34 -4.95 10.93
C TYR A 147 -13.24 -5.42 9.48
N GLU A 148 -12.06 -5.87 9.04
CA GLU A 148 -11.90 -6.51 7.74
C GLU A 148 -12.51 -7.92 7.71
N ASP A 149 -12.84 -8.37 6.50
CA ASP A 149 -13.16 -9.77 6.27
C ASP A 149 -11.95 -10.67 6.55
N GLN A 150 -12.20 -11.95 6.79
CA GLN A 150 -11.13 -12.88 7.17
C GLN A 150 -10.05 -13.01 6.08
N LYS A 151 -10.39 -12.85 4.80
CA LYS A 151 -9.43 -13.00 3.69
C LYS A 151 -8.46 -11.82 3.66
N GLU A 152 -8.98 -10.60 3.72
CA GLU A 152 -8.15 -9.38 3.74
C GLU A 152 -7.35 -9.27 5.04
N LEU A 153 -7.95 -9.58 6.20
CA LEU A 153 -7.22 -9.66 7.47
C LEU A 153 -6.07 -10.67 7.41
N SER A 154 -6.32 -11.87 6.89
CA SER A 154 -5.27 -12.89 6.77
C SER A 154 -4.14 -12.43 5.87
N ASN A 155 -4.47 -11.74 4.77
CA ASN A 155 -3.47 -11.20 3.84
C ASN A 155 -2.58 -10.15 4.51
N ILE A 156 -3.17 -9.21 5.24
CA ILE A 156 -2.44 -8.16 5.97
C ILE A 156 -1.54 -8.77 7.04
N ILE A 157 -2.04 -9.70 7.86
CA ILE A 157 -1.23 -10.36 8.89
C ILE A 157 -0.04 -11.10 8.28
N GLN A 158 -0.26 -11.83 7.18
CA GLN A 158 0.81 -12.59 6.53
C GLN A 158 1.84 -11.67 5.85
N HIS A 159 1.40 -10.51 5.36
CA HIS A 159 2.29 -9.45 4.88
C HIS A 159 3.17 -8.91 6.01
N GLU A 160 2.61 -8.53 7.16
CA GLU A 160 3.41 -8.03 8.30
C GLU A 160 4.35 -9.10 8.85
N MET A 161 3.90 -10.35 8.91
CA MET A 161 4.76 -11.48 9.30
C MET A 161 5.90 -11.71 8.30
N ALA A 162 5.72 -11.39 7.02
CA ALA A 162 6.79 -11.43 6.04
C ALA A 162 7.87 -10.38 6.29
N HIS A 163 7.51 -9.19 6.76
CA HIS A 163 8.48 -8.18 7.20
C HIS A 163 9.34 -8.68 8.37
N ILE A 164 8.71 -9.29 9.37
CA ILE A 164 9.43 -9.92 10.49
C ILE A 164 10.32 -11.06 9.99
N TYR A 165 9.81 -11.96 9.16
CA TYR A 165 10.60 -13.06 8.61
C TYR A 165 11.82 -12.53 7.84
N ASP A 166 11.62 -11.56 6.95
CA ASP A 166 12.68 -10.94 6.16
C ASP A 166 13.76 -10.34 7.05
N MET A 167 13.35 -9.60 8.07
CA MET A 167 14.24 -8.98 9.06
C MET A 167 15.16 -10.00 9.75
N PHE A 168 14.63 -11.15 10.14
CA PHE A 168 15.38 -12.19 10.86
C PHE A 168 16.09 -13.20 9.95
N LYS A 169 15.93 -13.07 8.63
CA LYS A 169 16.62 -13.87 7.61
C LYS A 169 17.66 -13.09 6.81
N GLY A 170 18.16 -11.98 7.37
CA GLY A 170 19.20 -11.18 6.73
C GLY A 170 18.68 -10.29 5.60
N TYR A 171 17.40 -9.92 5.61
CA TYR A 171 16.69 -9.19 4.56
C TYR A 171 16.90 -9.79 3.17
N LEU A 172 16.24 -10.92 2.93
CA LEU A 172 16.14 -11.54 1.61
C LEU A 172 15.64 -10.54 0.56
N SER A 173 14.77 -9.59 0.94
CA SER A 173 14.29 -8.52 0.06
C SER A 173 15.40 -7.58 -0.46
N PHE A 174 16.51 -7.43 0.28
CA PHE A 174 17.68 -6.65 -0.13
C PHE A 174 18.80 -7.51 -0.74
N SER A 175 18.57 -8.82 -0.91
CA SER A 175 19.50 -9.68 -1.61
C SER A 175 19.62 -9.27 -3.09
N THR A 176 20.81 -9.46 -3.68
CA THR A 176 21.05 -9.19 -5.10
C THR A 176 20.08 -9.95 -6.01
N GLU A 177 19.71 -11.16 -5.61
CA GLU A 177 18.76 -12.00 -6.35
C GLU A 177 17.35 -11.40 -6.33
N TRP A 178 16.83 -11.03 -5.15
CA TRP A 178 15.48 -10.46 -5.05
C TRP A 178 15.39 -9.11 -5.76
N ILE A 179 16.36 -8.21 -5.55
CA ILE A 179 16.41 -6.91 -6.23
C ILE A 179 16.35 -7.07 -7.76
N LYS A 180 17.05 -8.08 -8.29
CA LYS A 180 17.03 -8.41 -9.71
C LYS A 180 15.69 -9.00 -10.17
N ILE A 181 15.11 -9.92 -9.39
CA ILE A 181 13.81 -10.52 -9.71
C ILE A 181 12.70 -9.46 -9.70
N ALA A 182 12.74 -8.54 -8.75
CA ALA A 182 11.74 -7.49 -8.55
C ALA A 182 12.01 -6.22 -9.37
N ASN A 183 13.06 -6.19 -10.20
CA ASN A 183 13.41 -5.07 -11.09
C ASN A 183 13.59 -3.72 -10.37
N PHE A 184 14.25 -3.73 -9.22
CA PHE A 184 14.71 -2.51 -8.55
C PHE A 184 16.16 -2.19 -8.91
N ARG A 185 16.49 -0.89 -8.93
CA ARG A 185 17.86 -0.39 -9.04
C ARG A 185 18.20 0.55 -7.89
N LEU A 186 19.48 0.66 -7.57
CA LEU A 186 19.96 1.58 -6.56
C LEU A 186 20.11 2.98 -7.14
N LEU A 187 19.54 3.96 -6.47
CA LEU A 187 19.64 5.38 -6.79
C LEU A 187 20.29 6.11 -5.63
N HIS A 188 21.40 6.79 -5.86
CA HIS A 188 22.03 7.64 -4.86
C HIS A 188 21.28 8.97 -4.72
N LEU A 189 21.04 9.38 -3.48
CA LEU A 189 20.35 10.60 -3.12
C LEU A 189 21.34 11.51 -2.39
N PRO A 190 21.87 12.56 -3.04
CA PRO A 190 22.87 13.41 -2.41
C PRO A 190 22.29 14.11 -1.17
N ALA A 191 23.12 14.30 -0.15
CA ALA A 191 22.77 15.13 0.99
C ALA A 191 22.46 16.56 0.52
N LEU A 192 21.53 17.23 1.20
CA LEU A 192 21.03 18.55 0.77
C LEU A 192 22.07 19.67 0.86
N ASP A 193 23.09 19.48 1.68
CA ASP A 193 24.25 20.35 1.84
C ASP A 193 25.38 20.05 0.83
N ALA A 194 25.31 18.92 0.12
CA ALA A 194 26.14 18.57 -1.04
C ALA A 194 27.66 18.54 -0.78
N HIS A 195 28.10 18.30 0.45
CA HIS A 195 29.52 18.22 0.78
C HIS A 195 30.18 16.99 0.11
N PRO A 196 31.29 17.17 -0.62
CA PRO A 196 32.03 16.06 -1.21
C PRO A 196 32.61 15.14 -0.12
N GLY A 197 32.48 13.84 -0.30
CA GLY A 197 33.04 12.86 0.65
C GLY A 197 32.04 12.32 1.65
N ASP A 198 30.91 13.00 1.86
CA ASP A 198 29.91 12.60 2.83
C ASP A 198 29.17 11.31 2.46
N ASP A 199 28.72 10.61 3.50
CA ASP A 199 27.76 9.53 3.35
C ASP A 199 26.43 10.09 2.86
N TYR A 200 25.71 9.30 2.06
CA TYR A 200 24.46 9.74 1.49
C TYR A 200 23.43 8.63 1.51
N LEU A 201 22.16 9.00 1.43
CA LEU A 201 21.09 8.02 1.34
C LEU A 201 21.07 7.39 -0.05
N PHE A 202 20.61 6.15 -0.15
CA PHE A 202 20.21 5.59 -1.43
C PHE A 202 18.74 5.17 -1.36
N ALA A 203 18.06 5.18 -2.49
CA ALA A 203 16.74 4.58 -2.64
C ALA A 203 16.82 3.38 -3.59
N THR A 204 15.97 2.39 -3.36
CA THR A 204 15.67 1.33 -4.31
C THR A 204 14.57 1.82 -5.25
N LEU A 205 14.95 2.29 -6.42
CA LEU A 205 14.04 2.84 -7.41
C LEU A 205 13.48 1.72 -8.29
N ASN A 206 12.15 1.63 -8.36
CA ASN A 206 11.45 0.71 -9.26
C ASN A 206 11.73 1.03 -10.73
N ASP A 207 11.51 0.06 -11.62
CA ASP A 207 11.47 0.29 -13.07
C ASP A 207 10.10 0.86 -13.51
N SER A 208 10.13 1.99 -14.22
CA SER A 208 8.94 2.68 -14.75
C SER A 208 8.32 2.02 -15.98
N GLU A 209 9.01 1.06 -16.59
CA GLU A 209 8.51 0.26 -17.70
C GLU A 209 8.06 -1.14 -17.25
N GLU A 210 8.54 -1.62 -16.10
CA GLU A 210 8.00 -2.84 -15.50
C GLU A 210 6.54 -2.60 -15.07
N LEU A 211 5.66 -3.53 -15.44
CA LEU A 211 4.23 -3.51 -15.14
C LEU A 211 3.91 -4.38 -13.92
N HIS A 212 4.65 -5.47 -13.73
CA HIS A 212 4.30 -6.58 -12.84
C HIS A 212 5.12 -6.57 -11.54
N TYR A 213 4.58 -5.85 -10.56
CA TYR A 213 5.02 -5.93 -9.16
C TYR A 213 4.06 -6.81 -8.36
N ALA A 214 4.52 -7.27 -7.20
CA ALA A 214 3.76 -8.20 -6.39
C ALA A 214 2.31 -7.72 -6.16
N PRO A 215 1.31 -8.60 -6.34
CA PRO A 215 -0.09 -8.24 -6.15
C PRO A 215 -0.37 -7.91 -4.68
N VAL A 216 -1.25 -6.93 -4.46
CA VAL A 216 -1.54 -6.36 -3.12
C VAL A 216 -2.93 -6.73 -2.62
N SER A 217 -3.15 -6.59 -1.30
CA SER A 217 -4.48 -6.66 -0.69
C SER A 217 -5.45 -5.67 -1.36
N SER A 218 -6.76 -5.93 -1.28
CA SER A 218 -7.76 -5.00 -1.83
C SER A 218 -7.84 -3.68 -1.07
N ARG A 219 -7.22 -3.59 0.12
CA ARG A 219 -7.06 -2.37 0.92
C ARG A 219 -5.97 -1.44 0.38
N GLN A 220 -4.92 -1.99 -0.24
CA GLN A 220 -3.77 -1.23 -0.71
C GLN A 220 -3.91 -0.79 -2.16
N LEU A 221 -3.23 0.32 -2.49
CA LEU A 221 -3.12 0.76 -3.87
C LEU A 221 -2.08 -0.10 -4.62
N PRO A 222 -2.26 -0.32 -5.94
CA PRO A 222 -1.30 -1.09 -6.74
C PRO A 222 0.14 -0.53 -6.76
N THR A 223 0.34 0.73 -6.35
CA THR A 223 1.67 1.33 -6.20
C THR A 223 2.42 0.87 -4.95
N TYR A 224 1.79 0.13 -4.04
CA TYR A 224 2.39 -0.23 -2.74
C TYR A 224 3.63 -1.12 -2.88
N SER A 225 3.55 -2.21 -3.65
CA SER A 225 4.72 -3.06 -3.95
C SER A 225 5.84 -2.35 -4.72
N ARG A 226 5.58 -1.18 -5.32
CA ARG A 226 6.59 -0.38 -6.04
C ARG A 226 7.39 0.53 -5.13
N GLN A 227 7.00 0.66 -3.86
CA GLN A 227 7.62 1.60 -2.93
C GLN A 227 9.06 1.19 -2.62
N ASN A 228 9.30 -0.09 -2.33
CA ASN A 228 10.61 -0.65 -2.08
C ASN A 228 10.59 -2.20 -2.21
N PRO A 229 11.75 -2.87 -2.26
CA PRO A 229 11.85 -4.33 -2.36
C PRO A 229 11.23 -5.09 -1.18
N GLN A 230 11.22 -4.50 0.03
CA GLN A 230 10.66 -5.12 1.22
C GLN A 230 9.13 -5.25 1.09
N GLU A 231 8.45 -4.21 0.62
CA GLU A 231 7.01 -4.25 0.34
C GLU A 231 6.68 -5.22 -0.81
N ASP A 232 7.47 -5.25 -1.89
CA ASP A 232 7.31 -6.24 -2.96
C ASP A 232 7.47 -7.67 -2.42
N PHE A 233 8.45 -7.90 -1.55
CA PHE A 233 8.70 -9.18 -0.90
C PHE A 233 7.54 -9.60 0.00
N ALA A 234 7.10 -8.73 0.91
CA ALA A 234 6.04 -9.03 1.85
C ALA A 234 4.70 -9.30 1.14
N ASN A 235 4.37 -8.51 0.11
CA ASN A 235 3.21 -8.77 -0.74
C ASN A 235 3.36 -10.07 -1.55
N SER A 236 4.56 -10.40 -2.01
CA SER A 236 4.81 -11.69 -2.69
C SER A 236 4.60 -12.89 -1.75
N VAL A 237 5.01 -12.79 -0.48
CA VAL A 237 4.76 -13.84 0.53
C VAL A 237 3.27 -14.00 0.78
N ALA A 238 2.54 -12.90 0.99
CA ALA A 238 1.09 -12.95 1.16
C ALA A 238 0.37 -13.50 -0.09
N ALA A 239 0.85 -13.15 -1.29
CA ALA A 239 0.33 -13.66 -2.56
C ALA A 239 0.58 -15.16 -2.74
N TYR A 240 1.76 -15.65 -2.35
CA TYR A 240 2.12 -17.07 -2.40
C TYR A 240 1.11 -17.96 -1.64
N ILE A 241 0.66 -17.47 -0.48
CA ILE A 241 -0.28 -18.19 0.40
C ILE A 241 -1.73 -18.09 -0.11
N ASN A 242 -2.13 -16.94 -0.67
CA ASN A 242 -3.54 -16.62 -0.88
C ASN A 242 -4.01 -16.57 -2.34
N TYR A 243 -3.11 -16.35 -3.30
CA TYR A 243 -3.47 -15.99 -4.66
C TYR A 243 -3.08 -17.11 -5.64
N PRO A 244 -4.07 -17.85 -6.19
CA PRO A 244 -3.80 -19.05 -7.00
C PRO A 244 -3.04 -18.74 -8.28
N TYR A 245 -3.18 -17.51 -8.82
CA TYR A 245 -2.51 -17.11 -10.05
C TYR A 245 -1.09 -16.56 -9.86
N PHE A 246 -0.60 -16.46 -8.62
CA PHE A 246 0.72 -15.88 -8.36
C PHE A 246 1.86 -16.70 -9.01
N GLN A 247 1.73 -18.02 -9.04
CA GLN A 247 2.69 -18.91 -9.71
C GLN A 247 2.82 -18.63 -11.22
N PHE A 248 1.72 -18.26 -11.89
CA PHE A 248 1.71 -18.02 -13.33
C PHE A 248 2.08 -16.56 -13.67
N SER A 249 1.60 -15.60 -12.87
CA SER A 249 1.87 -14.18 -13.08
C SER A 249 3.31 -13.80 -12.70
N HIS A 250 3.87 -14.42 -11.67
CA HIS A 250 5.16 -14.07 -11.08
C HIS A 250 6.07 -15.30 -10.85
N PRO A 251 6.37 -16.11 -11.88
CA PRO A 251 7.01 -17.42 -11.71
C PRO A 251 8.39 -17.35 -11.06
N LYS A 252 9.17 -16.29 -11.33
CA LYS A 252 10.50 -16.10 -10.71
C LYS A 252 10.40 -15.81 -9.20
N ARG A 253 9.44 -14.97 -8.79
CA ARG A 253 9.18 -14.68 -7.37
C ARG A 253 8.63 -15.92 -6.67
N TYR A 254 7.68 -16.61 -7.31
CA TYR A 254 7.12 -17.86 -6.81
C TYR A 254 8.20 -18.90 -6.53
N LYS A 255 9.10 -19.14 -7.50
CA LYS A 255 10.22 -20.07 -7.33
C LYS A 255 11.15 -19.67 -6.19
N PHE A 256 11.54 -18.40 -6.12
CA PHE A 256 12.38 -17.90 -5.02
C PHE A 256 11.74 -18.15 -3.65
N LEU A 257 10.45 -17.82 -3.51
CA LEU A 257 9.73 -18.01 -2.25
C LEU A 257 9.57 -19.49 -1.89
N LYS A 258 9.22 -20.33 -2.86
CA LYS A 258 9.14 -21.79 -2.68
C LYS A 258 10.44 -22.33 -2.10
N GLU A 259 11.58 -21.94 -2.67
CA GLU A 259 12.89 -22.48 -2.30
C GLU A 259 13.47 -21.87 -1.01
N LYS A 260 13.28 -20.56 -0.78
CA LYS A 260 14.01 -19.82 0.28
C LYS A 260 13.16 -19.40 1.47
N VAL A 261 11.84 -19.49 1.36
CA VAL A 261 10.91 -18.99 2.38
C VAL A 261 9.98 -20.09 2.87
N PHE A 262 9.42 -20.87 1.93
CA PHE A 262 8.40 -21.87 2.22
C PHE A 262 8.92 -23.31 2.25
N ASP A 263 10.22 -23.53 2.04
CA ASP A 263 10.86 -24.86 2.09
C ASP A 263 10.11 -25.92 1.24
N GLY A 264 9.74 -25.53 0.02
CA GLY A 264 9.01 -26.37 -0.92
C GLY A 264 7.50 -26.48 -0.68
N LYS A 265 6.95 -25.97 0.44
CA LYS A 265 5.51 -26.05 0.75
C LYS A 265 4.68 -25.31 -0.30
N LEU A 266 3.73 -26.02 -0.90
CA LEU A 266 2.80 -25.49 -1.89
C LEU A 266 1.42 -25.22 -1.27
N TYR A 267 0.81 -24.08 -1.62
CA TYR A 267 -0.57 -23.72 -1.24
C TYR A 267 -1.58 -23.97 -2.36
N PHE A 268 -1.08 -24.10 -3.59
CA PHE A 268 -1.85 -24.37 -4.79
C PHE A 268 -1.11 -25.42 -5.61
N PRO A 269 -1.82 -26.29 -6.35
CA PRO A 269 -1.17 -27.27 -7.22
C PRO A 269 -0.36 -26.57 -8.30
N GLU A 270 0.81 -27.13 -8.63
CA GLU A 270 1.61 -26.67 -9.76
C GLU A 270 0.99 -27.17 -11.07
N GLU A 271 0.89 -26.28 -12.05
CA GLU A 271 0.38 -26.58 -13.38
C GLU A 271 1.32 -26.01 -14.44
N GLU A 272 1.62 -26.79 -15.49
CA GLU A 272 2.40 -26.32 -16.64
C GLU A 272 1.48 -25.71 -17.69
N VAL A 273 0.99 -24.51 -17.42
CA VAL A 273 0.09 -23.77 -18.31
C VAL A 273 0.47 -22.29 -18.33
N GLY A 274 0.31 -21.66 -19.49
CA GLY A 274 0.52 -20.22 -19.61
C GLY A 274 -0.50 -19.43 -18.81
N TYR A 275 -0.08 -18.29 -18.25
CA TYR A 275 -0.93 -17.52 -17.34
C TYR A 275 -2.23 -17.06 -18.00
N LYS A 276 -2.15 -16.55 -19.22
CA LYS A 276 -3.34 -16.07 -19.94
C LYS A 276 -4.29 -17.24 -20.23
N GLU A 277 -3.77 -18.34 -20.74
CA GLU A 277 -4.52 -19.55 -21.07
C GLU A 277 -5.26 -20.08 -19.84
N LYS A 278 -4.56 -20.17 -18.70
CA LYS A 278 -5.15 -20.61 -17.43
C LYS A 278 -6.27 -19.70 -16.95
N VAL A 279 -6.07 -18.38 -17.00
CA VAL A 279 -7.10 -17.42 -16.59
C VAL A 279 -8.33 -17.50 -17.48
N ILE A 280 -8.16 -17.53 -18.81
CA ILE A 280 -9.29 -17.60 -19.74
C ILE A 280 -10.06 -18.90 -19.52
N ALA A 281 -9.37 -20.04 -19.41
CA ALA A 281 -10.02 -21.33 -19.18
C ALA A 281 -10.82 -21.36 -17.87
N ASP A 282 -10.22 -20.93 -16.75
CA ASP A 282 -10.89 -20.87 -15.45
C ASP A 282 -12.09 -19.89 -15.48
N TYR A 283 -11.97 -18.78 -16.21
CA TYR A 283 -13.04 -17.78 -16.33
C TYR A 283 -14.21 -18.29 -17.16
N GLU A 284 -13.95 -18.92 -18.30
CA GLU A 284 -14.97 -19.52 -19.16
C GLU A 284 -15.70 -20.65 -18.43
N GLN A 285 -14.96 -21.48 -17.69
CA GLN A 285 -15.55 -22.50 -16.84
C GLN A 285 -16.47 -21.88 -15.79
N ALA A 286 -16.02 -20.84 -15.08
CA ALA A 286 -16.82 -20.17 -14.06
C ALA A 286 -18.11 -19.55 -14.63
N LEU A 287 -18.06 -18.95 -15.82
CA LEU A 287 -19.25 -18.45 -16.51
C LEU A 287 -20.19 -19.61 -16.91
N ALA A 288 -19.66 -20.67 -17.52
CA ALA A 288 -20.44 -21.83 -17.96
C ALA A 288 -21.15 -22.55 -16.80
N THR A 289 -20.49 -22.67 -15.64
CA THR A 289 -21.06 -23.27 -14.44
C THR A 289 -21.85 -22.29 -13.58
N LYS A 290 -21.96 -21.01 -14.01
CA LYS A 290 -22.64 -19.93 -13.28
C LYS A 290 -22.07 -19.68 -11.88
N ASP A 291 -20.77 -19.94 -11.70
CA ASP A 291 -20.05 -19.63 -10.47
C ASP A 291 -19.64 -18.15 -10.46
N TRP A 292 -20.60 -17.29 -10.14
CA TRP A 292 -20.42 -15.85 -10.20
C TRP A 292 -19.41 -15.32 -9.16
N ASP A 293 -19.23 -16.01 -8.03
CA ASP A 293 -18.24 -15.63 -7.03
C ASP A 293 -16.82 -15.94 -7.53
N LYS A 294 -16.65 -17.06 -8.24
CA LYS A 294 -15.39 -17.36 -8.93
C LYS A 294 -15.10 -16.32 -10.01
N VAL A 295 -16.08 -15.90 -10.80
CA VAL A 295 -15.93 -14.81 -11.81
C VAL A 295 -15.40 -13.53 -11.16
N ILE A 296 -16.01 -13.08 -10.05
CA ILE A 296 -15.53 -11.90 -9.31
C ILE A 296 -14.10 -12.13 -8.79
N SER A 297 -13.83 -13.32 -8.24
CA SER A 297 -12.52 -13.64 -7.68
C SER A 297 -11.42 -13.55 -8.74
N ILE A 298 -11.64 -14.09 -9.94
CA ILE A 298 -10.69 -14.05 -11.05
C ILE A 298 -10.51 -12.61 -11.52
N SER A 299 -11.61 -11.87 -11.76
CA SER A 299 -11.55 -10.44 -12.13
C SER A 299 -10.70 -9.61 -11.15
N ARG A 300 -10.81 -9.90 -9.84
CA ARG A 300 -9.98 -9.26 -8.81
C ARG A 300 -8.50 -9.63 -8.94
N GLU A 301 -8.16 -10.91 -9.13
CA GLU A 301 -6.76 -11.33 -9.27
C GLU A 301 -6.09 -10.68 -10.49
N ILE A 302 -6.79 -10.61 -11.63
CA ILE A 302 -6.28 -9.96 -12.85
C ILE A 302 -6.05 -8.47 -12.63
N ALA A 303 -6.93 -7.81 -11.88
CA ALA A 303 -6.79 -6.39 -11.56
C ALA A 303 -5.58 -6.09 -10.65
N ARG A 304 -5.15 -7.03 -9.80
CA ARG A 304 -3.99 -6.83 -8.90
C ARG A 304 -2.66 -6.77 -9.66
N ASP A 305 -2.54 -7.51 -10.75
CA ASP A 305 -1.33 -7.59 -11.60
C ASP A 305 -1.37 -6.61 -12.79
N HIS A 306 -2.46 -5.85 -12.96
CA HIS A 306 -2.74 -4.98 -14.11
C HIS A 306 -2.42 -5.63 -15.48
N ARG A 307 -3.38 -6.40 -16.00
CA ARG A 307 -3.23 -7.17 -17.25
C ARG A 307 -4.17 -6.69 -18.35
N PRO A 308 -3.88 -5.57 -19.03
CA PRO A 308 -4.77 -5.02 -20.05
C PRO A 308 -4.98 -5.97 -21.24
N ASP A 309 -4.03 -6.86 -21.52
CA ASP A 309 -4.13 -7.93 -22.52
C ASP A 309 -5.23 -8.95 -22.15
N ILE A 310 -5.30 -9.33 -20.87
CA ILE A 310 -6.29 -10.28 -20.36
C ILE A 310 -7.63 -9.59 -20.12
N GLU A 311 -7.64 -8.38 -19.54
CA GLU A 311 -8.87 -7.61 -19.30
C GLU A 311 -9.71 -7.43 -20.59
N LYS A 312 -9.05 -7.16 -21.72
CA LYS A 312 -9.69 -7.03 -23.03
C LYS A 312 -10.40 -8.30 -23.52
N GLU A 313 -10.03 -9.47 -23.01
CA GLU A 313 -10.69 -10.74 -23.34
C GLU A 313 -11.78 -11.12 -22.35
N LEU A 314 -11.64 -10.73 -21.08
CA LEU A 314 -12.63 -11.01 -20.04
C LEU A 314 -13.87 -10.11 -20.15
N ILE A 315 -13.69 -8.83 -20.50
CA ILE A 315 -14.78 -7.85 -20.56
C ILE A 315 -15.85 -8.24 -21.60
N PRO A 316 -15.51 -8.60 -22.86
CA PRO A 316 -16.52 -9.03 -23.82
C PRO A 316 -17.27 -10.31 -23.40
N ARG A 317 -16.60 -11.22 -22.68
CA ARG A 317 -17.24 -12.44 -22.16
C ARG A 317 -18.27 -12.11 -21.09
N LEU A 318 -17.97 -11.18 -20.18
CA LEU A 318 -18.96 -10.65 -19.23
C LEU A 318 -20.16 -10.02 -19.95
N GLU A 319 -19.91 -9.21 -20.99
CA GLU A 319 -20.98 -8.57 -21.77
C GLU A 319 -21.86 -9.59 -22.50
N GLY A 320 -21.24 -10.63 -23.06
CA GLY A 320 -21.93 -11.74 -23.72
C GLY A 320 -22.92 -12.41 -22.78
N ASP A 321 -22.52 -12.72 -21.55
CA ASP A 321 -23.38 -13.38 -20.56
C ASP A 321 -24.55 -12.51 -20.08
N LEU A 322 -24.37 -11.19 -20.05
CA LEU A 322 -25.41 -10.21 -19.69
C LEU A 322 -26.44 -9.97 -20.79
N SER A 323 -26.15 -10.36 -22.03
CA SER A 323 -27.05 -10.21 -23.19
C SER A 323 -28.30 -11.09 -23.08
N ASN A 324 -28.24 -12.12 -22.24
CA ASN A 324 -29.34 -13.01 -21.89
C ASN A 324 -30.45 -12.29 -21.09
N THR A 325 -31.58 -12.99 -20.91
CA THR A 325 -32.73 -12.55 -20.08
C THR A 325 -32.25 -11.99 -18.73
N PRO A 326 -32.82 -10.88 -18.23
CA PRO A 326 -32.45 -10.30 -16.93
C PRO A 326 -32.45 -11.34 -15.80
N ASP A 327 -31.41 -11.29 -14.96
CA ASP A 327 -31.22 -12.18 -13.82
C ASP A 327 -30.61 -11.36 -12.69
N SER A 328 -31.34 -11.17 -11.59
CA SER A 328 -30.93 -10.25 -10.52
C SER A 328 -29.62 -10.64 -9.85
N VAL A 329 -29.34 -11.94 -9.73
CA VAL A 329 -28.11 -12.43 -9.06
C VAL A 329 -26.93 -12.28 -9.99
N ARG A 330 -27.02 -12.82 -11.21
CA ARG A 330 -25.96 -12.72 -12.22
C ARG A 330 -25.64 -11.25 -12.50
N ASP A 331 -26.65 -10.43 -12.75
CA ASP A 331 -26.44 -9.04 -13.18
C ASP A 331 -25.71 -8.23 -12.11
N VAL A 332 -26.05 -8.41 -10.84
CA VAL A 332 -25.33 -7.78 -9.71
C VAL A 332 -23.89 -8.30 -9.65
N LYS A 333 -23.67 -9.62 -9.72
CA LYS A 333 -22.33 -10.19 -9.58
C LYS A 333 -21.39 -9.80 -10.74
N LEU A 334 -21.88 -9.80 -11.97
CA LEU A 334 -21.09 -9.38 -13.13
C LEU A 334 -20.83 -7.86 -13.13
N ALA A 335 -21.77 -7.06 -12.61
CA ALA A 335 -21.53 -5.63 -12.39
C ALA A 335 -20.46 -5.37 -11.31
N LEU A 336 -20.43 -6.18 -10.24
CA LEU A 336 -19.39 -6.12 -9.22
C LEU A 336 -18.03 -6.55 -9.78
N ALA A 337 -17.98 -7.61 -10.58
CA ALA A 337 -16.76 -8.06 -11.26
C ALA A 337 -16.17 -6.94 -12.14
N SER A 338 -17.01 -6.19 -12.84
CA SER A 338 -16.58 -5.09 -13.71
C SER A 338 -15.93 -3.91 -12.97
N CYS A 339 -16.10 -3.78 -11.65
CA CYS A 339 -15.44 -2.73 -10.85
C CYS A 339 -13.94 -2.97 -10.63
N TYR A 340 -13.44 -4.18 -10.86
CA TYR A 340 -12.02 -4.50 -10.65
C TYR A 340 -11.15 -4.04 -11.81
N PHE A 341 -11.66 -4.13 -13.05
CA PHE A 341 -10.92 -3.82 -14.27
C PHE A 341 -10.56 -2.34 -14.40
N ALA A 342 -9.38 -2.09 -14.96
CA ALA A 342 -8.88 -0.75 -15.26
C ALA A 342 -9.28 -0.27 -16.66
N ASP A 343 -9.74 -1.17 -17.52
CA ASP A 343 -10.25 -0.81 -18.84
C ASP A 343 -11.57 0.01 -18.75
N PRO A 344 -11.67 1.17 -19.42
CA PRO A 344 -12.88 1.99 -19.44
C PRO A 344 -14.15 1.26 -19.93
N ASP A 345 -14.01 0.22 -20.75
CA ASP A 345 -15.16 -0.52 -21.28
C ASP A 345 -15.89 -1.29 -20.17
N ALA A 346 -15.20 -1.73 -19.13
CA ALA A 346 -15.82 -2.34 -17.95
C ALA A 346 -16.77 -1.38 -17.19
N LEU A 347 -16.55 -0.07 -17.29
CA LEU A 347 -17.47 0.94 -16.74
C LEU A 347 -18.77 1.01 -17.55
N LYS A 348 -18.74 0.72 -18.86
CA LYS A 348 -19.95 0.72 -19.70
C LYS A 348 -20.93 -0.36 -19.24
N ILE A 349 -20.43 -1.54 -18.87
CA ILE A 349 -21.23 -2.66 -18.33
C ILE A 349 -22.17 -2.18 -17.22
N ARG A 350 -21.59 -1.68 -16.12
CA ARG A 350 -22.36 -1.21 -14.95
C ARG A 350 -23.24 0.00 -15.26
N LYS A 351 -22.79 0.95 -16.10
CA LYS A 351 -23.64 2.08 -16.54
C LYS A 351 -24.89 1.58 -17.27
N ASN A 352 -24.74 0.59 -18.13
CA ASN A 352 -25.84 0.03 -18.91
C ASN A 352 -26.82 -0.76 -18.03
N LEU A 353 -26.33 -1.57 -17.08
CA LEU A 353 -27.18 -2.30 -16.14
C LEU A 353 -28.00 -1.37 -15.24
N ILE A 354 -27.39 -0.29 -14.73
CA ILE A 354 -28.08 0.73 -13.94
C ILE A 354 -29.15 1.45 -14.79
N ARG A 355 -28.80 1.87 -16.01
CA ARG A 355 -29.74 2.53 -16.94
C ARG A 355 -30.95 1.66 -17.28
N LYS A 356 -30.73 0.35 -17.46
CA LYS A 356 -31.77 -0.64 -17.70
C LYS A 356 -32.53 -1.05 -16.43
N LYS A 357 -32.22 -0.44 -15.27
CA LYS A 357 -32.80 -0.76 -13.94
C LYS A 357 -32.64 -2.24 -13.54
N ARG A 358 -31.63 -2.94 -14.08
CA ARG A 358 -31.31 -4.34 -13.74
C ARG A 358 -30.50 -4.45 -12.45
N VAL A 359 -29.72 -3.41 -12.14
CA VAL A 359 -28.90 -3.31 -10.92
C VAL A 359 -29.05 -1.92 -10.33
N SER A 360 -29.20 -1.83 -9.01
CA SER A 360 -29.24 -0.54 -8.32
C SER A 360 -27.83 -0.02 -8.04
N LEU A 361 -27.65 1.31 -8.06
CA LEU A 361 -26.38 1.91 -7.69
C LEU A 361 -26.02 1.63 -6.23
N THR A 362 -27.01 1.63 -5.34
CA THR A 362 -26.82 1.40 -3.90
C THR A 362 -26.15 0.05 -3.64
N VAL A 363 -26.63 -1.02 -4.27
CA VAL A 363 -26.07 -2.38 -4.13
C VAL A 363 -24.61 -2.42 -4.58
N LEU A 364 -24.26 -1.72 -5.67
CA LEU A 364 -22.86 -1.67 -6.12
C LEU A 364 -21.97 -0.90 -5.14
N LEU A 365 -22.49 0.15 -4.50
CA LEU A 365 -21.72 0.97 -3.56
C LEU A 365 -21.53 0.31 -2.19
N GLU A 366 -22.14 -0.84 -1.92
CA GLU A 366 -21.79 -1.68 -0.77
C GLU A 366 -20.41 -2.34 -0.95
N ASN A 367 -19.96 -2.51 -2.19
CA ASN A 367 -18.63 -3.03 -2.48
C ASN A 367 -17.57 -1.91 -2.52
N GLN A 368 -16.57 -2.01 -1.64
CA GLN A 368 -15.50 -1.01 -1.51
C GLN A 368 -14.78 -0.72 -2.83
N ARG A 369 -14.49 -1.74 -3.64
CA ARG A 369 -13.83 -1.52 -4.94
C ARG A 369 -14.70 -0.68 -5.86
N CYS A 370 -15.99 -0.99 -5.97
CA CYS A 370 -16.93 -0.20 -6.74
C CYS A 370 -17.04 1.25 -6.23
N VAL A 371 -16.96 1.48 -4.91
CA VAL A 371 -16.90 2.82 -4.30
C VAL A 371 -15.68 3.57 -4.77
N LEU A 372 -14.48 2.98 -4.75
CA LEU A 372 -13.24 3.64 -5.17
C LEU A 372 -13.29 4.09 -6.63
N VAL A 373 -13.85 3.26 -7.52
CA VAL A 373 -14.02 3.60 -8.94
C VAL A 373 -15.33 4.32 -9.26
N ALA A 374 -16.09 4.75 -8.24
CA ALA A 374 -17.31 5.53 -8.42
C ALA A 374 -16.97 6.98 -8.79
N ARG A 375 -17.88 7.63 -9.53
CA ARG A 375 -17.69 9.03 -9.96
C ARG A 375 -17.42 9.97 -8.79
N ARG A 376 -18.23 9.88 -7.73
CA ARG A 376 -18.13 10.79 -6.57
C ARG A 376 -16.77 10.65 -5.87
N SER A 377 -16.36 9.42 -5.55
CA SER A 377 -15.08 9.14 -4.87
C SER A 377 -13.90 9.57 -5.73
N PHE A 378 -13.94 9.27 -7.04
CA PHE A 378 -12.88 9.70 -7.94
C PHE A 378 -12.81 11.22 -8.10
N GLU A 379 -13.92 11.89 -8.44
CA GLU A 379 -13.88 13.32 -8.77
C GLU A 379 -13.71 14.22 -7.55
N LYS A 380 -14.21 13.83 -6.37
CA LYS A 380 -14.14 14.65 -5.15
C LYS A 380 -12.94 14.37 -4.27
N GLU A 381 -12.29 13.21 -4.42
CA GLU A 381 -11.25 12.77 -3.51
C GLU A 381 -10.01 12.27 -4.24
N LEU A 382 -10.08 11.07 -4.85
CA LEU A 382 -8.90 10.40 -5.40
C LEU A 382 -8.25 11.24 -6.52
N GLY A 383 -9.04 11.79 -7.44
CA GLY A 383 -8.58 12.62 -8.54
C GLY A 383 -7.83 13.89 -8.10
N LEU A 384 -7.86 14.23 -6.80
CA LEU A 384 -7.15 15.35 -6.20
C LEU A 384 -5.87 14.93 -5.46
N TRP A 385 -5.59 13.64 -5.32
CA TRP A 385 -4.42 13.15 -4.60
C TRP A 385 -3.11 13.53 -5.29
N SER A 386 -2.12 13.92 -4.48
CA SER A 386 -0.78 14.28 -4.93
C SER A 386 0.06 13.06 -5.32
N MET A 387 1.08 13.29 -6.13
CA MET A 387 2.07 12.27 -6.48
C MET A 387 2.93 11.90 -5.26
N ARG A 388 3.46 10.68 -5.24
CA ARG A 388 4.23 10.12 -4.12
C ARG A 388 5.62 9.67 -4.59
N ASN A 389 6.55 9.44 -3.66
CA ASN A 389 7.88 8.88 -3.90
C ASN A 389 8.61 9.57 -5.06
N ILE A 390 8.73 10.89 -4.99
CA ILE A 390 9.29 11.70 -6.06
C ILE A 390 10.81 11.75 -5.89
N TYR A 391 11.53 11.36 -6.94
CA TYR A 391 12.98 11.40 -7.00
C TYR A 391 13.44 12.22 -8.19
N PHE A 392 14.37 13.14 -7.96
CA PHE A 392 15.17 13.76 -9.01
C PHE A 392 16.50 13.01 -9.14
N TYR A 393 16.98 12.82 -10.36
CA TYR A 393 18.32 12.30 -10.61
C TYR A 393 18.85 12.67 -11.99
N LYS A 394 20.17 12.56 -12.17
CA LYS A 394 20.81 12.65 -13.49
C LYS A 394 21.30 11.29 -13.95
N ALA A 395 21.07 10.95 -15.20
CA ALA A 395 21.56 9.73 -15.84
C ALA A 395 22.06 10.05 -17.24
N LYS A 396 23.30 9.65 -17.56
CA LYS A 396 23.96 9.93 -18.85
C LYS A 396 23.89 11.42 -19.27
N GLY A 397 24.07 12.32 -18.30
CA GLY A 397 24.04 13.78 -18.51
C GLY A 397 22.63 14.40 -18.53
N GLU A 398 21.57 13.61 -18.68
CA GLU A 398 20.19 14.08 -18.71
C GLU A 398 19.55 14.11 -17.31
N SER A 399 18.63 15.05 -17.10
CA SER A 399 17.90 15.20 -15.84
C SER A 399 16.54 14.52 -15.91
N TYR A 400 16.22 13.75 -14.88
CA TYR A 400 14.99 12.98 -14.77
C TYR A 400 14.26 13.26 -13.47
N ILE A 401 12.94 13.12 -13.51
CA ILE A 401 12.12 12.89 -12.32
C ILE A 401 11.42 11.56 -12.46
N GLN A 402 11.31 10.82 -11.37
CA GLN A 402 10.54 9.59 -11.30
C GLN A 402 9.69 9.57 -10.03
N PHE A 403 8.43 9.15 -10.15
CA PHE A 403 7.46 9.22 -9.06
C PHE A 403 6.36 8.17 -9.22
N SER A 404 5.55 8.04 -8.18
CA SER A 404 4.34 7.22 -8.19
C SER A 404 3.06 8.04 -8.28
N ASP A 405 2.16 7.69 -9.21
CA ASP A 405 0.79 8.19 -9.31
C ASP A 405 -0.19 7.14 -8.74
N PRO A 406 -0.64 7.30 -7.48
CA PRO A 406 -1.55 6.35 -6.84
C PRO A 406 -2.91 6.22 -7.54
N VAL A 407 -3.25 7.15 -8.43
CA VAL A 407 -4.60 7.28 -9.01
C VAL A 407 -4.61 6.95 -10.51
N ALA A 408 -3.45 6.58 -11.09
CA ALA A 408 -3.32 6.31 -12.52
C ALA A 408 -4.34 5.28 -13.04
N LEU A 409 -4.48 4.15 -12.35
CA LEU A 409 -5.39 3.07 -12.75
C LEU A 409 -6.87 3.47 -12.60
N THR A 410 -7.24 4.11 -11.48
CA THR A 410 -8.61 4.59 -11.28
C THR A 410 -8.99 5.67 -12.28
N SER A 411 -8.05 6.58 -12.60
CA SER A 411 -8.22 7.58 -13.64
C SER A 411 -8.51 6.94 -15.00
N ARG A 412 -7.76 5.89 -15.36
CA ARG A 412 -7.99 5.12 -16.58
C ARG A 412 -9.35 4.43 -16.57
N ALA A 413 -9.71 3.72 -15.50
CA ALA A 413 -11.01 3.03 -15.38
C ALA A 413 -12.21 3.99 -15.54
N ARG A 414 -11.99 5.28 -15.26
CA ARG A 414 -12.96 6.36 -15.42
C ARG A 414 -12.89 7.06 -16.79
N GLY A 415 -11.98 6.67 -17.67
CA GLY A 415 -11.80 7.24 -19.00
C GLY A 415 -11.00 8.55 -19.05
N PHE A 416 -10.25 8.90 -17.99
CA PHE A 416 -9.49 10.15 -17.94
C PHE A 416 -8.05 9.96 -18.44
N ASN A 417 -7.60 10.88 -19.29
CA ASN A 417 -6.20 11.03 -19.67
C ASN A 417 -5.48 11.92 -18.64
N THR A 418 -4.23 11.58 -18.32
CA THR A 418 -3.44 12.32 -17.32
C THR A 418 -2.26 13.03 -17.99
N ARG A 419 -2.15 14.34 -17.74
CA ARG A 419 -0.99 15.17 -18.08
C ARG A 419 -0.30 15.59 -16.80
N TYR A 420 0.98 15.32 -16.69
CA TYR A 420 1.82 15.77 -15.59
C TYR A 420 2.43 17.13 -15.93
N THR A 421 2.49 18.03 -14.96
CA THR A 421 3.11 19.35 -15.07
C THR A 421 4.13 19.50 -13.97
N TRP A 422 5.32 19.98 -14.29
CA TRP A 422 6.40 20.16 -13.33
C TRP A 422 7.01 21.55 -13.45
N ARG A 423 7.49 22.08 -12.32
CA ARG A 423 8.18 23.37 -12.21
C ARG A 423 9.34 23.27 -11.24
N ILE A 424 10.44 23.95 -11.52
CA ILE A 424 11.63 23.97 -10.67
C ILE A 424 11.91 25.41 -10.26
N PHE A 425 12.19 25.64 -8.98
CA PHE A 425 12.46 26.93 -8.39
C PHE A 425 13.79 26.91 -7.65
N ASN A 426 14.46 28.06 -7.56
CA ASN A 426 15.40 28.27 -6.46
C ASN A 426 14.63 28.26 -5.14
N GLU A 427 15.20 27.65 -4.10
CA GLU A 427 14.60 27.71 -2.77
C GLU A 427 14.40 29.17 -2.31
N GLY A 428 13.20 29.47 -1.80
CA GLY A 428 12.80 30.82 -1.41
C GLY A 428 12.33 31.74 -2.54
N SER A 429 12.40 31.30 -3.81
CA SER A 429 11.90 32.09 -4.95
C SER A 429 10.48 31.71 -5.36
N SER A 430 9.71 32.70 -5.82
CA SER A 430 8.41 32.50 -6.48
C SER A 430 8.51 32.40 -8.00
N VAL A 431 9.70 32.65 -8.57
CA VAL A 431 9.96 32.59 -10.02
C VAL A 431 10.57 31.23 -10.35
N HIS A 432 9.93 30.49 -11.26
CA HIS A 432 10.44 29.20 -11.69
C HIS A 432 11.61 29.39 -12.66
N LEU A 433 12.63 28.54 -12.53
CA LEU A 433 13.78 28.44 -13.43
C LEU A 433 13.45 27.65 -14.69
N ALA A 434 12.60 26.65 -14.54
CA ALA A 434 12.20 25.77 -15.62
C ALA A 434 10.80 25.22 -15.33
N GLU A 435 10.05 24.97 -16.39
CA GLU A 435 8.79 24.24 -16.33
C GLU A 435 8.64 23.34 -17.54
N GLY A 436 7.74 22.37 -17.41
CA GLY A 436 7.44 21.46 -18.49
C GLY A 436 6.19 20.65 -18.23
N SER A 437 5.81 19.87 -19.25
CA SER A 437 4.68 18.96 -19.14
C SER A 437 4.91 17.67 -19.89
N PHE A 438 4.32 16.60 -19.39
CA PHE A 438 4.44 15.27 -19.94
C PHE A 438 3.08 14.60 -19.96
N MET A 439 2.72 14.08 -21.13
CA MET A 439 1.55 13.22 -21.28
C MET A 439 2.08 11.85 -21.70
N ARG A 440 1.85 10.84 -20.86
CA ARG A 440 2.28 9.48 -21.19
C ARG A 440 1.24 8.82 -22.10
N GLU A 441 1.72 8.18 -23.16
CA GLU A 441 0.91 7.25 -23.95
C GLU A 441 0.95 5.86 -23.29
N GLY A 442 -0.21 5.21 -23.15
CA GLY A 442 -0.31 3.93 -22.44
C GLY A 442 -0.36 4.05 -20.92
N VAL A 443 -0.33 2.91 -20.23
CA VAL A 443 -0.55 2.84 -18.77
C VAL A 443 0.49 1.95 -18.13
N ASN A 444 1.16 2.52 -17.13
CA ASN A 444 1.85 1.78 -16.10
C ASN A 444 0.97 1.84 -14.84
N PRO A 445 0.94 0.81 -13.97
CA PRO A 445 0.21 0.82 -12.71
C PRO A 445 0.86 1.74 -11.66
N GLY A 446 1.10 2.99 -12.05
CA GLY A 446 1.39 4.10 -11.18
C GLY A 446 2.85 4.47 -11.02
N SER A 447 3.81 4.02 -11.84
CA SER A 447 5.17 4.58 -11.87
C SER A 447 5.41 5.39 -13.15
N VAL A 448 5.93 6.61 -13.01
CA VAL A 448 6.15 7.54 -14.13
C VAL A 448 7.56 8.11 -14.06
N LYS A 449 8.27 8.04 -15.19
CA LYS A 449 9.59 8.64 -15.40
C LYS A 449 9.48 9.72 -16.48
N ILE A 450 9.97 10.92 -16.17
CA ILE A 450 9.95 12.07 -17.09
C ILE A 450 11.39 12.52 -17.31
N ASN A 451 11.80 12.61 -18.57
CA ASN A 451 13.02 13.33 -18.96
C ASN A 451 12.69 14.83 -18.97
N LEU A 452 13.28 15.58 -18.04
CA LEU A 452 12.99 17.00 -17.89
C LEU A 452 13.48 17.80 -19.08
N GLY A 453 14.64 17.47 -19.66
CA GLY A 453 15.19 18.19 -20.81
C GLY A 453 14.29 18.09 -22.04
N LYS A 454 13.72 16.91 -22.30
CA LYS A 454 12.81 16.67 -23.44
C LYS A 454 11.41 17.24 -23.27
N THR A 455 11.01 17.54 -22.03
CA THR A 455 9.64 18.00 -21.71
C THR A 455 9.59 19.45 -21.24
N ALA A 456 10.74 20.11 -21.15
CA ALA A 456 10.86 21.50 -20.75
C ALA A 456 10.29 22.44 -21.82
N VAL A 457 9.74 23.55 -21.37
CA VAL A 457 9.51 24.73 -22.22
C VAL A 457 10.86 25.42 -22.39
N GLY A 458 11.46 25.30 -23.58
CA GLY A 458 12.78 25.86 -23.88
C GLY A 458 13.94 24.97 -23.40
N THR A 459 15.10 25.59 -23.14
CA THR A 459 16.31 24.85 -22.74
C THR A 459 16.36 24.69 -21.23
N LEU A 460 16.52 23.45 -20.75
CA LEU A 460 16.67 23.16 -19.33
C LEU A 460 18.09 23.50 -18.87
N ASN A 461 18.23 24.53 -18.03
CA ASN A 461 19.49 24.86 -17.35
C ASN A 461 19.26 24.97 -15.84
N LEU A 462 19.81 24.03 -15.07
CA LEU A 462 19.62 23.96 -13.62
C LEU A 462 20.94 24.26 -12.90
N PRO A 463 20.94 25.12 -11.85
CA PRO A 463 22.16 25.47 -11.14
C PRO A 463 22.70 24.28 -10.35
N VAL A 464 24.04 24.15 -10.34
CA VAL A 464 24.78 23.18 -9.55
C VAL A 464 25.05 23.76 -8.16
N GLY A 465 24.99 22.92 -7.13
CA GLY A 465 25.34 23.26 -5.74
C GLY A 465 24.33 24.15 -4.99
N LYS A 466 23.19 24.49 -5.61
CA LYS A 466 22.14 25.29 -4.96
C LYS A 466 20.92 24.42 -4.63
N PRO A 467 20.29 24.60 -3.45
CA PRO A 467 19.02 23.97 -3.15
C PRO A 467 17.92 24.42 -4.12
N LEU A 468 17.18 23.44 -4.64
CA LEU A 468 16.09 23.61 -5.58
C LEU A 468 14.81 22.98 -5.04
N ILE A 469 13.66 23.54 -5.43
CA ILE A 469 12.35 22.96 -5.16
C ILE A 469 11.75 22.50 -6.48
N LEU A 470 11.33 21.24 -6.54
CA LEU A 470 10.52 20.70 -7.63
C LEU A 470 9.06 20.67 -7.18
N GLU A 471 8.19 21.30 -7.95
CA GLU A 471 6.74 21.14 -7.86
C GLU A 471 6.25 20.18 -8.95
N LEU A 472 5.39 19.24 -8.58
CA LEU A 472 4.80 18.26 -9.48
C LEU A 472 3.28 18.19 -9.28
N GLY A 473 2.54 18.29 -10.37
CA GLY A 473 1.08 18.16 -10.41
C GLY A 473 0.62 17.27 -11.55
N ALA A 474 -0.65 16.84 -11.47
CA ALA A 474 -1.34 16.10 -12.49
C ALA A 474 -2.64 16.82 -12.86
N GLN A 475 -2.91 16.92 -14.16
CA GLN A 475 -4.18 17.35 -14.73
C GLN A 475 -4.83 16.15 -15.43
N ARG A 476 -6.01 15.76 -14.94
CA ARG A 476 -6.79 14.65 -15.48
C ARG A 476 -7.94 15.21 -16.29
N VAL A 477 -8.06 14.80 -17.55
CA VAL A 477 -9.05 15.31 -18.49
C VAL A 477 -9.85 14.16 -19.10
N HIS A 478 -11.17 14.19 -18.97
CA HIS A 478 -12.03 13.25 -19.68
C HIS A 478 -12.20 13.71 -21.14
N PRO A 479 -11.83 12.90 -22.14
CA PRO A 479 -11.79 13.35 -23.55
C PRO A 479 -13.17 13.65 -24.13
N LEU A 480 -14.24 13.06 -23.59
CA LEU A 480 -15.62 13.24 -24.08
C LEU A 480 -16.47 14.19 -23.23
N GLU A 481 -16.18 14.29 -21.93
CA GLU A 481 -16.99 15.08 -20.99
C GLU A 481 -16.32 16.42 -20.67
N PHE A 482 -15.07 16.60 -21.12
CA PHE A 482 -14.22 17.76 -20.87
C PHE A 482 -14.05 18.14 -19.40
N ASN A 483 -14.43 17.26 -18.47
CA ASN A 483 -14.20 17.43 -17.04
C ASN A 483 -12.69 17.46 -16.76
N ARG A 484 -12.25 18.40 -15.92
CA ARG A 484 -10.84 18.63 -15.60
C ARG A 484 -10.64 18.59 -14.10
N LEU A 485 -9.80 17.66 -13.64
CA LEU A 485 -9.38 17.55 -12.24
C LEU A 485 -7.90 17.91 -12.14
N LYS A 486 -7.55 18.71 -11.13
CA LYS A 486 -6.15 19.04 -10.83
C LYS A 486 -5.79 18.40 -9.50
N SER A 487 -4.69 17.65 -9.46
CA SER A 487 -4.17 17.12 -8.21
C SER A 487 -3.66 18.25 -7.31
N LYS A 488 -3.59 17.97 -6.00
CA LYS A 488 -2.71 18.71 -5.10
C LYS A 488 -1.28 18.64 -5.64
N ILE A 489 -0.56 19.76 -5.52
CA ILE A 489 0.85 19.84 -5.92
C ILE A 489 1.70 19.14 -4.87
N ALA A 490 2.55 18.21 -5.31
CA ALA A 490 3.59 17.63 -4.50
C ALA A 490 4.87 18.45 -4.64
N LYS A 491 5.64 18.58 -3.56
CA LYS A 491 6.92 19.30 -3.58
C LYS A 491 8.02 18.44 -3.00
N ILE A 492 9.21 18.49 -3.61
CA ILE A 492 10.44 17.96 -3.02
C ILE A 492 11.53 19.02 -3.08
N ARG A 493 12.44 18.97 -2.11
CA ARG A 493 13.69 19.71 -2.12
C ARG A 493 14.80 18.79 -2.63
N PHE A 494 15.69 19.31 -3.47
CA PHE A 494 16.85 18.57 -3.97
C PHE A 494 18.02 19.51 -4.27
N VAL A 495 19.21 18.95 -4.46
CA VAL A 495 20.42 19.66 -4.87
C VAL A 495 21.09 18.89 -6.01
N ILE A 496 21.80 19.59 -6.88
CA ILE A 496 22.61 18.98 -7.95
C ILE A 496 24.08 19.19 -7.59
N PRO A 497 24.78 18.23 -6.97
CA PRO A 497 26.20 18.40 -6.69
C PRO A 497 27.03 18.28 -7.98
N SER A 498 28.20 18.93 -8.00
CA SER A 498 29.14 18.80 -9.10
C SER A 498 29.73 17.39 -9.13
N GLY A 499 29.78 16.75 -10.31
CA GLY A 499 30.40 15.43 -10.48
C GLY A 499 29.70 14.26 -9.77
N PHE A 500 28.50 14.45 -9.22
CA PHE A 500 27.80 13.40 -8.46
C PHE A 500 27.23 12.30 -9.37
N ASN A 501 27.49 11.04 -9.03
CA ASN A 501 26.90 9.89 -9.71
C ASN A 501 25.64 9.41 -8.97
N TYR A 502 24.49 9.57 -9.61
CA TYR A 502 23.19 9.12 -9.09
C TYR A 502 22.96 7.62 -9.29
N GLU A 503 23.64 6.99 -10.25
CA GLU A 503 23.44 5.56 -10.55
C GLU A 503 24.25 4.71 -9.57
N GLY A 504 23.55 3.87 -8.81
CA GLY A 504 24.19 2.91 -7.92
C GLY A 504 24.93 1.80 -8.67
N HIS A 505 25.91 1.21 -7.99
CA HIS A 505 26.77 0.17 -8.53
C HIS A 505 26.00 -1.15 -8.72
N ARG A 506 25.92 -1.63 -9.96
CA ARG A 506 25.08 -2.77 -10.39
C ARG A 506 25.40 -4.14 -9.76
N LYS A 507 26.58 -4.32 -9.15
CA LYS A 507 27.07 -5.62 -8.63
C LYS A 507 27.45 -5.57 -7.16
N THR A 508 26.74 -4.78 -6.35
CA THR A 508 27.14 -4.56 -4.97
C THR A 508 26.19 -5.26 -4.01
N GLN A 509 26.77 -5.93 -3.03
CA GLN A 509 26.04 -6.51 -1.92
C GLN A 509 25.61 -5.40 -0.96
N ILE A 510 24.34 -5.43 -0.55
CA ILE A 510 23.83 -4.56 0.51
C ILE A 510 24.11 -5.26 1.84
N LYS A 511 24.84 -4.58 2.73
CA LYS A 511 25.12 -5.10 4.06
C LYS A 511 24.00 -4.68 5.02
N ILE A 512 23.48 -5.65 5.78
CA ILE A 512 22.52 -5.35 6.85
C ILE A 512 23.29 -5.04 8.13
N ILE A 513 22.91 -3.96 8.82
CA ILE A 513 23.47 -3.54 10.10
C ILE A 513 22.36 -3.61 11.14
N TYR A 514 22.48 -4.58 12.05
CA TYR A 514 21.55 -4.74 13.18
C TYR A 514 22.03 -3.95 14.39
N PRO A 515 21.13 -3.33 15.18
CA PRO A 515 21.53 -2.68 16.42
C PRO A 515 21.98 -3.72 17.46
N LEU A 516 22.85 -3.29 18.38
CA LEU A 516 23.32 -4.12 19.50
C LEU A 516 22.22 -4.24 20.57
N ARG A 517 21.22 -5.09 20.30
CA ARG A 517 20.13 -5.43 21.24
C ARG A 517 19.99 -6.94 21.41
N PRO A 518 19.47 -7.40 22.56
CA PRO A 518 19.22 -8.82 22.80
C PRO A 518 18.40 -9.48 21.67
N GLY A 519 17.34 -8.81 21.19
CA GLY A 519 16.48 -9.33 20.12
C GLY A 519 17.18 -9.58 18.79
N PHE A 520 18.35 -8.98 18.53
CA PHE A 520 19.11 -9.16 17.29
C PHE A 520 20.49 -9.78 17.50
N GLN A 521 20.81 -10.22 18.72
CA GLN A 521 22.16 -10.64 19.09
C GLN A 521 22.65 -11.84 18.27
N SER A 522 21.75 -12.74 17.86
CA SER A 522 22.06 -13.88 16.98
C SER A 522 22.45 -13.46 15.57
N LEU A 523 21.94 -12.33 15.08
CA LEU A 523 22.15 -11.82 13.72
C LEU A 523 23.43 -10.99 13.58
N ASN A 524 24.01 -10.56 14.71
CA ASN A 524 25.26 -9.81 14.77
C ASN A 524 26.50 -10.73 14.91
N ARG A 525 26.33 -12.05 14.83
CA ARG A 525 27.46 -13.00 14.90
C ARG A 525 28.14 -13.07 13.52
N PRO A 526 29.49 -13.05 13.48
CA PRO A 526 30.27 -12.98 12.24
C PRO A 526 30.10 -14.20 11.33
#